data_AF-A0A1Y1UKX6-F1
#
_entry.id   AF-A0A1Y1UKX6-F1
#
_cell.length_a   1.000
_cell.length_b   1.000
_cell.length_c   1.000
_cell.angle_alpha   90.00
_cell.angle_beta   90.00
_cell.angle_gamma   90.00
#
_symmetry.space_group_name_H-M   'P 1'
#
loop_
_entity.id
_entity.type
_entity.pdbx_description
1 polymer ?
#
loop_
_entity_poly.entity_id
_entity_poly.type
_entity_poly.pdbx_seq_one_letter_code
_entity_poly.pdbx_strand_id
1 'polypeptide(L)'
;MANPRQRNKARSSKSTKPSLAAKRRMHHKLRKPPTLSGPEVLQSGWDKHKTVFQNYKALGLLPSLPLPTASGSRSYRTRLTLPPGAIGSASGPVDNVNGLGGAVFSGFGQIIRDEEGNVVDIIIPEEQEQDQTPPEQEADDAEEGEERNRVEAQTDVVRSLEQLAASSVPVKRHSSTSERTWLQDLVRAHGSNYEAMARDHKLNVWQKTQGEIKRMVNKAGGVDKLTR
;
A
#
# COMPACT_ATOMS: atom_id res chain seq x y z
N MET A 1 -33.72 -45.33 -2.88
CA MET A 1 -34.45 -45.75 -1.66
C MET A 1 -33.89 -45.01 -0.46
N ALA A 2 -34.74 -44.43 0.41
CA ALA A 2 -34.27 -43.66 1.57
C ALA A 2 -33.69 -44.59 2.66
N ASN A 3 -32.54 -44.21 3.24
CA ASN A 3 -31.79 -45.01 4.21
C ASN A 3 -32.66 -45.40 5.44
N PRO A 4 -32.93 -46.71 5.69
CA PRO A 4 -33.78 -47.17 6.79
C PRO A 4 -33.36 -46.67 8.17
N ARG A 5 -32.05 -46.48 8.41
CA ARG A 5 -31.54 -45.94 9.68
C ARG A 5 -31.99 -44.50 9.90
N GLN A 6 -32.05 -43.69 8.85
CA GLN A 6 -32.50 -42.30 8.94
C GLN A 6 -34.02 -42.21 9.20
N ARG A 7 -34.82 -43.12 8.62
CA ARG A 7 -36.27 -43.21 8.90
C ARG A 7 -36.57 -43.56 10.35
N ASN A 8 -35.88 -44.57 10.90
CA ASN A 8 -36.06 -44.96 12.30
C ASN A 8 -35.61 -43.84 13.25
N LYS A 9 -34.54 -43.12 12.91
CA LYS A 9 -34.08 -41.95 13.68
C LYS A 9 -35.10 -40.81 13.69
N ALA A 10 -35.75 -40.53 12.55
CA ALA A 10 -36.77 -39.49 12.45
C ALA A 10 -38.06 -39.83 13.21
N ARG A 11 -38.39 -41.12 13.31
CA ARG A 11 -39.54 -41.63 14.08
C ARG A 11 -39.27 -41.73 15.58
N SER A 12 -38.01 -41.90 15.99
CA SER A 12 -37.66 -41.97 17.40
C SER A 12 -37.77 -40.59 18.07
N SER A 13 -38.59 -40.47 19.13
CA SER A 13 -38.67 -39.28 19.98
C SER A 13 -37.39 -38.98 20.77
N LYS A 14 -36.40 -39.88 20.70
CA LYS A 14 -35.12 -39.80 21.41
C LYS A 14 -34.13 -38.81 20.79
N SER A 15 -34.37 -38.34 19.55
CA SER A 15 -33.46 -37.46 18.79
C SER A 15 -34.14 -36.16 18.34
N THR A 16 -34.80 -35.44 19.25
CA THR A 16 -35.39 -34.10 18.97
C THR A 16 -34.35 -32.97 18.89
N LYS A 17 -33.07 -33.26 19.15
CA LYS A 17 -32.00 -32.26 19.08
C LYS A 17 -31.64 -31.97 17.60
N PRO A 18 -31.40 -30.70 17.23
CA PRO A 18 -30.93 -30.38 15.88
C PRO A 18 -29.56 -31.01 15.62
N SER A 19 -29.32 -31.41 14.37
CA SER A 19 -28.03 -31.96 13.94
C SER A 19 -26.90 -30.94 14.14
N LEU A 20 -25.65 -31.41 14.23
CA LEU A 20 -24.49 -30.51 14.33
C LEU A 20 -24.41 -29.52 13.14
N ALA A 21 -24.77 -29.98 11.94
CA ALA A 21 -24.84 -29.11 10.76
C ALA A 21 -25.95 -28.04 10.89
N ALA A 22 -27.11 -28.39 11.41
CA ALA A 22 -28.18 -27.43 11.69
C ALA A 22 -27.74 -26.41 12.75
N LYS A 23 -27.07 -26.86 13.83
CA LYS A 23 -26.47 -25.96 14.83
C LYS A 23 -25.46 -24.99 14.22
N ARG A 24 -24.54 -25.48 13.38
CA ARG A 24 -23.56 -24.62 12.68
C ARG A 24 -24.24 -23.57 11.80
N ARG A 25 -25.29 -23.93 11.06
CA ARG A 25 -26.07 -22.97 10.25
C ARG A 25 -26.78 -21.93 11.11
N MET A 26 -27.34 -22.33 12.25
CA MET A 26 -27.97 -21.39 13.19
C MET A 26 -26.93 -20.42 13.76
N HIS A 27 -25.78 -20.92 14.23
CA HIS A 27 -24.70 -20.06 14.71
C HIS A 27 -24.19 -19.11 13.64
N HIS A 28 -24.07 -19.57 12.38
CA HIS A 28 -23.67 -18.70 11.27
C HIS A 28 -24.65 -17.53 11.06
N LYS A 29 -25.97 -17.78 11.15
CA LYS A 29 -26.99 -16.71 11.05
C LYS A 29 -26.95 -15.73 12.23
N LEU A 30 -26.50 -16.19 13.40
CA LEU A 30 -26.37 -15.35 14.60
C LEU A 30 -25.10 -14.49 14.59
N ARG A 31 -24.11 -14.79 13.73
CA ARG A 31 -22.89 -13.99 13.57
C ARG A 31 -23.24 -12.70 12.84
N LYS A 32 -23.35 -11.61 13.59
CA LYS A 32 -23.43 -10.25 13.03
C LYS A 32 -22.03 -9.83 12.55
N PRO A 33 -21.91 -9.12 11.42
CA PRO A 33 -20.62 -8.56 11.02
C PRO A 33 -20.15 -7.57 12.09
N PRO A 34 -18.85 -7.54 12.42
CA PRO A 34 -18.32 -6.56 13.36
C PRO A 34 -18.53 -5.15 12.80
N THR A 35 -18.80 -4.20 13.69
CA THR A 35 -18.80 -2.77 13.34
C THR A 35 -17.41 -2.37 12.86
N LEU A 36 -17.33 -1.51 11.84
CA LEU A 36 -16.05 -1.00 11.35
C LEU A 36 -15.37 -0.19 12.46
N SER A 37 -14.14 -0.54 12.80
CA SER A 37 -13.30 0.26 13.70
C SER A 37 -12.46 1.22 12.87
N GLY A 38 -12.51 2.51 13.16
CA GLY A 38 -11.76 3.53 12.43
C GLY A 38 -12.26 4.95 12.66
N PRO A 39 -11.76 5.94 11.91
CA PRO A 39 -12.26 7.31 11.90
C PRO A 39 -13.77 7.37 11.71
N GLU A 40 -14.44 8.31 12.39
CA GLU A 40 -15.90 8.46 12.34
C GLU A 40 -16.43 8.62 10.91
N VAL A 41 -15.70 9.35 10.07
CA VAL A 41 -16.02 9.55 8.64
C VAL A 41 -16.20 8.21 7.89
N LEU A 42 -15.33 7.23 8.17
CA LEU A 42 -15.44 5.90 7.55
C LEU A 42 -16.62 5.12 8.09
N GLN A 43 -16.90 5.25 9.39
CA GLN A 43 -18.05 4.59 10.01
C GLN A 43 -19.37 5.14 9.46
N SER A 44 -19.48 6.46 9.28
CA SER A 44 -20.67 7.10 8.71
C SER A 44 -20.90 6.70 7.25
N GLY A 45 -19.83 6.48 6.48
CA GLY A 45 -19.91 6.03 5.10
C GLY A 45 -20.15 4.51 4.93
N TRP A 46 -20.14 3.74 6.02
CA TRP A 46 -20.19 2.28 5.97
C TRP A 46 -21.62 1.73 5.92
N ASP A 47 -21.98 1.10 4.80
CA ASP A 47 -23.27 0.41 4.66
C ASP A 47 -23.17 -1.05 5.12
N LYS A 48 -23.91 -1.41 6.18
CA LYS A 48 -23.97 -2.77 6.74
C LYS A 48 -24.58 -3.81 5.80
N HIS A 49 -25.31 -3.39 4.76
CA HIS A 49 -25.98 -4.28 3.81
C HIS A 49 -25.10 -4.65 2.61
N LYS A 50 -24.01 -3.91 2.38
CA LYS A 50 -23.07 -4.15 1.29
C LYS A 50 -21.90 -5.01 1.75
N THR A 51 -21.24 -5.66 0.78
CA THR A 51 -20.02 -6.40 1.08
C THR A 51 -18.87 -5.44 1.37
N VAL A 52 -17.86 -5.91 2.10
CA VAL A 52 -16.63 -5.14 2.41
C VAL A 52 -16.00 -4.56 1.13
N PHE A 53 -15.91 -5.38 0.08
CA PHE A 53 -15.38 -4.99 -1.22
C PHE A 53 -16.21 -3.87 -1.87
N GLN A 54 -17.54 -3.99 -1.84
CA GLN A 54 -18.43 -2.97 -2.40
C GLN A 54 -18.38 -1.66 -1.62
N ASN A 55 -18.28 -1.73 -0.29
CA ASN A 55 -18.14 -0.54 0.55
C ASN A 55 -16.85 0.20 0.26
N TYR A 56 -15.70 -0.48 0.26
CA TYR A 56 -14.43 0.20 -0.06
C TYR A 56 -14.47 0.82 -1.45
N LYS A 57 -14.99 0.11 -2.46
CA LYS A 57 -15.18 0.66 -3.81
C LYS A 57 -16.09 1.89 -3.81
N ALA A 58 -17.21 1.86 -3.09
CA ALA A 58 -18.15 2.98 -3.00
C ALA A 58 -17.57 4.19 -2.27
N LEU A 59 -16.72 3.96 -1.28
CA LEU A 59 -16.00 5.01 -0.56
C LEU A 59 -14.86 5.62 -1.39
N GLY A 60 -14.49 5.03 -2.52
CA GLY A 60 -13.32 5.44 -3.31
C GLY A 60 -12.00 4.91 -2.75
N LEU A 61 -12.05 3.89 -1.90
CA LEU A 61 -10.89 3.19 -1.36
C LEU A 61 -10.59 1.92 -2.16
N LEU A 62 -9.35 1.44 -2.05
CA LEU A 62 -8.95 0.18 -2.67
C LEU A 62 -9.63 -1.00 -1.97
N PRO A 63 -10.40 -1.84 -2.69
CA PRO A 63 -11.17 -2.91 -2.08
C PRO A 63 -10.38 -4.21 -1.85
N SER A 64 -9.30 -4.43 -2.59
CA SER A 64 -8.32 -5.49 -2.37
C SER A 64 -6.95 -4.97 -2.75
N LEU A 65 -5.95 -5.26 -1.93
CA LEU A 65 -4.56 -4.97 -2.28
C LEU A 65 -4.12 -5.98 -3.35
N PRO A 66 -3.50 -5.54 -4.45
CA PRO A 66 -2.81 -6.45 -5.36
C PRO A 66 -1.54 -6.94 -4.65
N LEU A 67 -1.68 -7.98 -3.82
CA LEU A 67 -0.52 -8.66 -3.25
C LEU A 67 0.09 -9.56 -4.33
N PRO A 68 1.41 -9.49 -4.58
CA PRO A 68 2.06 -10.41 -5.48
C PRO A 68 1.93 -11.82 -4.90
N THR A 69 1.17 -12.69 -5.55
CA THR A 69 0.91 -14.05 -5.06
C THR A 69 2.09 -15.01 -5.23
N ALA A 70 3.25 -14.53 -5.69
CA ALA A 70 4.43 -15.32 -5.92
C ALA A 70 5.68 -14.55 -5.48
N SER A 71 6.47 -15.19 -4.62
CA SER A 71 7.92 -14.97 -4.59
C SER A 71 8.43 -15.23 -6.01
N GLY A 72 8.75 -14.15 -6.73
CA GLY A 72 9.07 -14.21 -8.14
C GLY A 72 9.19 -12.80 -8.68
N SER A 73 10.44 -12.34 -8.75
CA SER A 73 10.87 -11.17 -9.50
C SER A 73 10.06 -11.01 -10.79
N ARG A 74 9.24 -9.95 -10.86
CA ARG A 74 8.97 -9.14 -12.06
C ARG A 74 7.91 -8.09 -11.75
N SER A 75 8.34 -6.83 -11.85
CA SER A 75 7.54 -5.62 -11.77
C SER A 75 6.37 -5.69 -12.75
N TYR A 76 5.14 -5.67 -12.25
CA TYR A 76 4.00 -5.24 -13.05
C TYR A 76 3.28 -4.10 -12.35
N ARG A 77 3.40 -2.93 -12.98
CA ARG A 77 2.59 -1.74 -12.73
C ARG A 77 1.15 -2.11 -13.03
N THR A 78 0.28 -2.09 -12.02
CA THR A 78 -1.16 -2.23 -12.26
C THR A 78 -1.63 -1.01 -13.05
N ARG A 79 -2.21 -1.22 -14.24
CA ARG A 79 -2.92 -0.14 -14.94
C ARG A 79 -4.20 0.15 -14.16
N LEU A 80 -4.22 1.26 -13.43
CA LEU A 80 -5.47 1.80 -12.91
C LEU A 80 -6.36 2.22 -14.08
N THR A 81 -7.64 1.89 -14.01
CA THR A 81 -8.63 2.36 -14.99
C THR A 81 -8.82 3.85 -14.79
N LEU A 82 -8.27 4.68 -15.69
CA LEU A 82 -8.50 6.12 -15.69
C LEU A 82 -9.99 6.42 -15.98
N PRO A 83 -10.55 7.51 -15.42
CA PRO A 83 -11.91 7.94 -15.70
C PRO A 83 -12.09 8.30 -17.19
N PRO A 84 -13.32 8.18 -17.74
CA PRO A 84 -13.62 8.49 -19.14
C PRO A 84 -13.55 10.01 -19.35
N GLY A 85 -12.39 10.49 -19.76
CA GLY A 85 -12.10 11.91 -19.97
C GLY A 85 -10.64 12.20 -20.31
N ALA A 86 -9.73 11.26 -20.07
CA ALA A 86 -8.30 11.37 -20.40
C ALA A 86 -7.92 10.81 -21.79
N ILE A 87 -8.89 10.71 -22.72
CA ILE A 87 -8.63 10.34 -24.12
C ILE A 87 -8.89 11.59 -24.97
N GLY A 88 -8.00 12.56 -24.85
CA GLY A 88 -8.08 13.82 -25.58
C GLY A 88 -6.70 14.26 -26.00
N SER A 89 -6.18 13.68 -27.09
CA SER A 89 -5.24 14.29 -28.05
C SER A 89 -4.50 13.19 -28.83
N ALA A 90 -5.13 12.73 -29.91
CA ALA A 90 -4.45 12.20 -31.11
C ALA A 90 -5.49 11.94 -32.20
N SER A 91 -6.25 12.96 -32.59
CA SER A 91 -6.96 12.98 -33.88
C SER A 91 -6.15 13.84 -34.84
N GLY A 92 -5.27 13.19 -35.60
CA GLY A 92 -4.71 13.70 -36.85
C GLY A 92 -5.45 13.05 -38.04
N PRO A 93 -5.63 13.78 -39.16
CA PRO A 93 -6.67 13.50 -40.15
C PRO A 93 -6.32 12.34 -41.08
N VAL A 94 -7.36 11.59 -41.45
CA VAL A 94 -7.34 10.52 -42.43
C VAL A 94 -7.34 11.08 -43.85
N ASP A 95 -6.23 10.94 -44.57
CA ASP A 95 -6.21 11.01 -46.03
C ASP A 95 -6.06 9.61 -46.62
N ASN A 96 -6.86 9.40 -47.66
CA ASN A 96 -7.24 8.17 -48.32
C ASN A 96 -6.09 7.54 -49.12
N VAL A 97 -5.85 6.23 -49.01
CA VAL A 97 -5.54 5.35 -50.16
C VAL A 97 -5.82 3.88 -49.82
N ASN A 98 -6.57 3.24 -50.73
CA ASN A 98 -6.89 1.83 -50.80
C ASN A 98 -5.70 0.89 -50.59
N GLY A 99 -5.91 -0.12 -49.76
CA GLY A 99 -5.07 -1.32 -49.69
C GLY A 99 -5.55 -2.23 -48.57
N LEU A 100 -6.27 -3.30 -48.92
CA LEU A 100 -6.64 -4.39 -48.01
C LEU A 100 -5.36 -5.07 -47.48
N GLY A 101 -4.79 -4.55 -46.41
CA GLY A 101 -3.66 -5.13 -45.69
C GLY A 101 -4.07 -5.42 -44.26
N GLY A 102 -4.43 -6.67 -43.96
CA GLY A 102 -4.79 -7.09 -42.60
C GLY A 102 -3.62 -6.83 -41.65
N ALA A 103 -3.89 -6.10 -40.57
CA ALA A 103 -2.93 -5.90 -39.49
C ALA A 103 -2.61 -7.27 -38.85
N VAL A 104 -1.38 -7.75 -39.07
CA VAL A 104 -0.90 -9.01 -38.49
C VAL A 104 -0.67 -8.78 -37.00
N PHE A 105 -1.30 -9.61 -36.17
CA PHE A 105 -1.15 -9.59 -34.72
C PHE A 105 0.28 -10.07 -34.37
N SER A 106 1.01 -9.32 -33.54
CA SER A 106 2.38 -9.67 -33.14
C SER A 106 2.41 -11.07 -32.50
N GLY A 107 3.24 -11.97 -33.05
CA GLY A 107 3.40 -13.36 -32.59
C GLY A 107 2.89 -14.44 -33.54
N PHE A 108 2.19 -14.08 -34.63
CA PHE A 108 1.78 -15.03 -35.68
C PHE A 108 2.28 -14.56 -37.06
N GLY A 109 2.98 -15.40 -37.81
CA GLY A 109 3.44 -15.10 -39.17
C GLY A 109 2.33 -15.31 -40.21
N GLN A 110 2.24 -14.44 -41.21
CA GLN A 110 1.26 -14.57 -42.29
C GLN A 110 1.87 -15.33 -43.46
N ILE A 111 1.22 -16.42 -43.87
CA ILE A 111 1.62 -17.25 -45.01
C ILE A 111 0.78 -16.86 -46.22
N ILE A 112 1.41 -16.39 -47.29
CA ILE A 112 0.74 -16.10 -48.56
C ILE A 112 0.89 -17.32 -49.48
N ARG A 113 -0.23 -17.80 -50.02
CA ARG A 113 -0.28 -18.91 -50.97
C ARG A 113 -0.80 -18.41 -52.31
N ASP A 114 -0.31 -19.01 -53.38
CA ASP A 114 -0.84 -18.85 -54.73
C ASP A 114 -2.11 -19.70 -54.94
N GLU A 115 -2.80 -19.50 -56.07
CA GLU A 115 -4.10 -20.12 -56.36
C GLU A 115 -4.04 -21.65 -56.49
N GLU A 116 -2.85 -22.21 -56.70
CA GLU A 116 -2.59 -23.66 -56.74
C GLU A 116 -2.22 -24.24 -55.36
N GLY A 117 -2.19 -23.40 -54.31
CA GLY A 117 -2.01 -23.81 -52.93
C GLY A 117 -0.57 -24.03 -52.48
N ASN A 118 0.41 -23.63 -53.29
CA ASN A 118 1.81 -23.65 -52.91
C ASN A 118 2.14 -22.40 -52.07
N VAL A 119 3.13 -22.54 -51.18
CA VAL A 119 3.53 -21.44 -50.30
C VAL A 119 4.59 -20.62 -51.01
N VAL A 120 4.24 -19.38 -51.36
CA VAL A 120 5.15 -18.46 -52.07
C VAL A 120 5.98 -17.66 -51.09
N ASP A 121 5.39 -17.17 -49.99
CA ASP A 121 6.14 -16.35 -49.03
C ASP A 121 5.60 -16.39 -47.59
N ILE A 122 6.50 -16.23 -46.61
CA ILE A 122 6.19 -16.22 -45.17
C ILE A 122 6.77 -14.95 -44.54
N ILE A 123 5.90 -14.02 -44.15
CA ILE A 123 6.31 -12.77 -43.52
C ILE A 123 6.20 -12.93 -42.01
N ILE A 124 7.35 -12.97 -41.33
CA ILE A 124 7.47 -12.93 -39.87
C ILE A 124 8.00 -11.54 -39.49
N PRO A 125 7.25 -10.73 -38.72
CA PRO A 125 7.80 -9.47 -38.22
C PRO A 125 8.89 -9.76 -37.17
N GLU A 126 10.14 -9.45 -37.50
CA GLU A 126 11.25 -9.49 -36.54
C GLU A 126 11.08 -8.36 -35.51
N GLU A 127 10.95 -8.73 -34.23
CA GLU A 127 11.11 -7.79 -33.13
C GLU A 127 12.56 -7.30 -33.15
N GLN A 128 12.78 -6.01 -33.38
CA GLN A 128 14.11 -5.40 -33.27
C GLN A 128 14.61 -5.54 -31.83
N GLU A 129 15.56 -6.45 -31.64
CA GLU A 129 16.40 -6.53 -30.44
C GLU A 129 17.23 -5.24 -30.34
N GLN A 130 16.84 -4.35 -29.43
CA GLN A 130 17.74 -3.31 -28.96
C GLN A 130 18.57 -3.87 -27.81
N ASP A 131 19.83 -4.21 -28.13
CA ASP A 131 20.91 -4.49 -27.20
C ASP A 131 21.02 -3.38 -26.14
N GLN A 132 20.60 -3.69 -24.91
CA GLN A 132 21.11 -3.03 -23.70
C GLN A 132 21.50 -4.11 -22.71
N THR A 133 22.78 -4.48 -22.77
CA THR A 133 23.51 -5.14 -21.69
C THR A 133 23.32 -4.34 -20.39
N PRO A 134 22.76 -4.93 -19.33
CA PRO A 134 22.63 -4.24 -18.06
C PRO A 134 24.03 -4.04 -17.46
N PRO A 135 24.45 -2.82 -17.06
CA PRO A 135 25.60 -2.69 -16.19
C PRO A 135 25.22 -3.31 -14.84
N GLU A 136 26.08 -4.18 -14.33
CA GLU A 136 26.04 -4.66 -12.94
C GLU A 136 26.16 -3.43 -12.02
N GLN A 137 25.02 -2.91 -11.59
CA GLN A 137 24.95 -1.97 -10.48
C GLN A 137 24.85 -2.78 -9.20
N GLU A 138 25.92 -2.73 -8.42
CA GLU A 138 25.91 -3.11 -7.02
C GLU A 138 24.69 -2.49 -6.34
N ALA A 139 24.00 -3.32 -5.55
CA ALA A 139 22.83 -2.93 -4.79
C ALA A 139 23.21 -1.93 -3.69
N ASP A 140 23.35 -0.66 -4.06
CA ASP A 140 23.14 0.44 -3.13
C ASP A 140 21.62 0.58 -2.94
N ASP A 141 21.17 0.34 -1.71
CA ASP A 141 19.87 0.65 -1.14
C ASP A 141 19.60 2.17 -1.18
N ALA A 142 19.58 2.75 -2.38
CA ALA A 142 19.09 4.09 -2.62
C ALA A 142 17.56 4.00 -2.66
N GLU A 143 16.95 4.28 -1.50
CA GLU A 143 15.54 4.62 -1.34
C GLU A 143 15.22 5.87 -2.18
N GLU A 144 15.21 5.73 -3.51
CA GLU A 144 14.65 6.71 -4.42
C GLU A 144 13.13 6.65 -4.26
N GLY A 145 12.65 7.46 -3.31
CA GLY A 145 11.26 7.82 -3.20
C GLY A 145 10.83 8.54 -4.47
N GLU A 146 10.43 7.78 -5.49
CA GLU A 146 9.66 8.30 -6.61
C GLU A 146 8.52 9.13 -6.02
N GLU A 147 8.52 10.44 -6.29
CA GLU A 147 7.45 11.35 -5.89
C GLU A 147 6.16 10.87 -6.55
N ARG A 148 5.43 9.99 -5.85
CA ARG A 148 4.16 9.46 -6.32
C ARG A 148 3.23 10.64 -6.47
N ASN A 149 2.97 11.02 -7.72
CA ASN A 149 2.06 12.11 -8.06
C ASN A 149 0.77 11.98 -7.25
N ARG A 150 0.49 12.98 -6.40
CA ARG A 150 -0.70 12.99 -5.56
C ARG A 150 -1.92 13.01 -6.46
N VAL A 151 -2.72 11.96 -6.39
CA VAL A 151 -3.97 11.85 -7.13
C VAL A 151 -5.04 12.63 -6.38
N GLU A 152 -5.92 13.31 -7.11
CA GLU A 152 -7.05 14.03 -6.52
C GLU A 152 -8.04 13.06 -5.86
N ALA A 153 -8.55 13.43 -4.69
CA ALA A 153 -9.52 12.63 -3.96
C ALA A 153 -10.82 12.48 -4.76
N GLN A 154 -11.17 11.23 -5.07
CA GLN A 154 -12.35 10.90 -5.88
C GLN A 154 -13.69 11.11 -5.14
N THR A 155 -13.68 11.03 -3.81
CA THR A 155 -14.88 11.14 -2.96
C THR A 155 -14.66 12.11 -1.80
N ASP A 156 -15.73 12.68 -1.27
CA ASP A 156 -15.67 13.59 -0.11
C ASP A 156 -15.15 12.88 1.15
N VAL A 157 -15.45 11.59 1.31
CA VAL A 157 -14.91 10.75 2.39
C VAL A 157 -13.39 10.69 2.31
N VAL A 158 -12.83 10.39 1.13
CA VAL A 158 -11.37 10.34 0.93
C VAL A 158 -10.75 11.70 1.19
N ARG A 159 -11.37 12.79 0.72
CA ARG A 159 -10.89 14.17 0.98
C ARG A 159 -10.80 14.46 2.48
N SER A 160 -11.82 14.11 3.26
CA SER A 160 -11.81 14.32 4.71
C SER A 160 -10.78 13.44 5.44
N LEU A 161 -10.54 12.21 4.95
CA LEU A 161 -9.50 11.33 5.51
C LEU A 161 -8.09 11.86 5.22
N GLU A 162 -7.87 12.42 4.03
CA GLU A 162 -6.60 13.09 3.71
C GLU A 162 -6.36 14.30 4.61
N GLN A 163 -7.40 15.08 4.90
CA GLN A 163 -7.31 16.20 5.84
C GLN A 163 -6.97 15.72 7.26
N LEU A 164 -7.62 14.65 7.73
CA LEU A 164 -7.31 14.05 9.03
C LEU A 164 -5.88 13.53 9.09
N ALA A 165 -5.39 12.87 8.03
CA ALA A 165 -4.02 12.40 7.94
C ALA A 165 -3.02 13.57 7.98
N ALA A 166 -3.31 14.64 7.22
CA ALA A 166 -2.48 15.85 7.18
C ALA A 166 -2.47 16.60 8.53
N SER A 167 -3.52 16.47 9.34
CA SER A 167 -3.60 17.13 10.66
C SER A 167 -2.70 16.51 11.74
N SER A 168 -2.05 15.37 11.46
CA SER A 168 -1.25 14.67 12.47
C SER A 168 0.00 15.47 12.87
N VAL A 169 0.07 15.88 14.14
CA VAL A 169 1.22 16.60 14.70
C VAL A 169 2.13 15.60 15.41
N PRO A 170 3.46 15.62 15.18
CA PRO A 170 4.38 14.74 15.88
C PRO A 170 4.35 15.00 17.39
N VAL A 171 4.30 13.92 18.16
CA VAL A 171 4.30 13.99 19.63
C VAL A 171 5.63 14.56 20.12
N LYS A 172 5.57 15.71 20.80
CA LYS A 172 6.75 16.32 21.44
C LYS A 172 7.22 15.42 22.59
N ARG A 173 8.41 14.84 22.47
CA ARG A 173 9.03 14.04 23.54
C ARG A 173 9.78 14.96 24.49
N HIS A 174 9.59 14.76 25.79
CA HIS A 174 10.28 15.52 26.85
C HIS A 174 11.42 14.69 27.46
N SER A 175 12.44 15.38 28.01
CA SER A 175 13.47 14.76 28.85
C SER A 175 12.92 14.43 30.24
N SER A 176 13.49 13.44 30.92
CA SER A 176 13.15 13.18 32.32
C SER A 176 13.67 14.30 33.23
N THR A 177 13.16 14.37 34.47
CA THR A 177 13.59 15.40 35.44
C THR A 177 15.07 15.29 35.79
N SER A 178 15.57 14.06 36.02
CA SER A 178 16.98 13.82 36.35
C SER A 178 17.94 14.08 35.20
N GLU A 179 17.54 13.74 33.96
CA GLU A 179 18.29 14.13 32.76
C GLU A 179 18.37 15.64 32.65
N ARG A 180 17.26 16.34 32.93
CA ARG A 180 17.21 17.79 32.86
C ARG A 180 18.15 18.43 33.88
N THR A 181 18.15 18.00 35.14
CA THR A 181 19.04 18.55 36.17
C THR A 181 20.51 18.32 35.82
N TRP A 182 20.84 17.12 35.34
CA TRP A 182 22.20 16.81 34.89
C TRP A 182 22.65 17.70 33.73
N LEU A 183 21.79 17.92 32.74
CA LEU A 183 22.06 18.85 31.64
C LEU A 183 22.15 20.30 32.10
N GLN A 184 21.34 20.72 33.08
CA GLN A 184 21.44 22.07 33.66
C GLN A 184 22.82 22.29 34.29
N ASP A 185 23.36 21.31 35.01
CA ASP A 185 24.68 21.40 35.62
C ASP A 185 25.79 21.45 34.56
N LEU A 186 25.70 20.63 33.50
CA LEU A 186 26.65 20.68 32.37
C LEU A 186 26.61 22.03 31.64
N VAL A 187 25.40 22.54 31.38
CA VAL A 187 25.19 23.84 30.70
C VAL A 187 25.65 25.00 31.59
N ARG A 188 25.45 24.94 32.90
CA ARG A 188 25.95 25.95 33.84
C ARG A 188 27.48 26.01 33.85
N ALA A 189 28.15 24.87 33.71
CA ALA A 189 29.61 24.79 33.72
C ALA A 189 30.25 25.17 32.37
N HIS A 190 29.71 24.68 31.25
CA HIS A 190 30.36 24.77 29.93
C HIS A 190 29.59 25.63 28.91
N GLY A 191 28.43 26.18 29.28
CA GLY A 191 27.61 27.03 28.41
C GLY A 191 27.08 26.27 27.19
N SER A 192 27.49 26.69 25.99
CA SER A 192 27.12 26.09 24.70
C SER A 192 28.17 25.15 24.12
N ASN A 193 29.28 24.90 24.82
CA ASN A 193 30.41 24.13 24.30
C ASN A 193 30.24 22.63 24.54
N TYR A 194 29.54 21.94 23.64
CA TYR A 194 29.27 20.49 23.76
C TYR A 194 30.53 19.61 23.78
N GLU A 195 31.61 20.04 23.13
CA GLU A 195 32.90 19.33 23.20
C GLU A 195 33.51 19.34 24.60
N ALA A 196 33.43 20.49 25.28
CA ALA A 196 33.92 20.63 26.65
C ALA A 196 33.07 19.81 27.62
N MET A 197 31.73 19.79 27.43
CA MET A 197 30.82 18.94 28.20
C MET A 197 31.14 17.45 28.04
N ALA A 198 31.46 17.00 26.83
CA ALA A 198 31.79 15.60 26.59
C ALA A 198 33.12 15.20 27.25
N ARG A 199 34.12 16.10 27.24
CA ARG A 199 35.44 15.88 27.86
C ARG A 199 35.44 16.03 29.39
N ASP A 200 34.38 16.57 29.99
CA ASP A 200 34.29 16.72 31.45
C ASP A 200 34.00 15.39 32.15
N HIS A 201 35.05 14.71 32.58
CA HIS A 201 34.92 13.44 33.30
C HIS A 201 34.20 13.52 34.65
N LYS A 202 34.05 14.71 35.25
CA LYS A 202 33.43 14.86 36.57
C LYS A 202 31.93 15.02 36.45
N LEU A 203 31.46 15.89 35.56
CA LEU A 203 30.02 16.10 35.34
C LEU A 203 29.46 15.07 34.36
N ASN A 204 30.20 14.66 33.33
CA ASN A 204 29.79 13.63 32.37
C ASN A 204 30.20 12.22 32.85
N VAL A 205 29.68 11.81 34.00
CA VAL A 205 29.97 10.50 34.62
C VAL A 205 29.68 9.33 33.67
N TRP A 206 28.63 9.45 32.86
CA TRP A 206 28.22 8.42 31.90
C TRP A 206 28.94 8.50 30.55
N GLN A 207 29.96 9.36 30.43
CA GLN A 207 30.80 9.46 29.23
C GLN A 207 29.99 9.65 27.93
N LYS A 208 28.92 10.46 28.00
CA LYS A 208 28.08 10.78 26.85
C LYS A 208 28.88 11.53 25.79
N THR A 209 28.67 11.14 24.55
CA THR A 209 29.32 11.79 23.40
C THR A 209 28.73 13.18 23.16
N GLN A 210 29.50 14.04 22.49
CA GLN A 210 29.05 15.39 22.12
C GLN A 210 27.69 15.41 21.40
N GLY A 211 27.45 14.43 20.51
CA GLY A 211 26.23 14.33 19.71
C GLY A 211 25.03 13.87 20.54
N GLU A 212 25.25 12.99 21.53
CA GLU A 212 24.21 12.61 22.48
C GLU A 212 23.83 13.79 23.36
N ILE A 213 24.80 14.49 23.95
CA ILE A 213 24.53 15.68 24.78
C ILE A 213 23.75 16.72 23.96
N LYS A 214 24.16 16.99 22.71
CA LYS A 214 23.44 17.91 21.80
C LYS A 214 21.99 17.47 21.57
N ARG A 215 21.75 16.17 21.29
CA ARG A 215 20.39 15.63 21.11
C ARG A 215 19.55 15.74 22.38
N MET A 216 20.15 15.49 23.54
CA MET A 216 19.46 15.59 24.83
C MET A 216 19.12 17.04 25.20
N VAL A 217 20.02 17.99 24.97
CA VAL A 217 19.78 19.44 25.15
C VAL A 217 18.66 19.91 24.22
N ASN A 218 18.69 19.52 22.94
CA ASN A 218 17.63 19.84 22.00
C ASN A 218 16.27 19.27 22.45
N LYS A 219 16.25 18.02 22.95
CA LYS A 219 15.07 17.37 23.52
C LYS A 219 14.55 18.08 24.78
N ALA A 220 15.44 18.62 25.61
CA ALA A 220 15.10 19.41 26.81
C ALA A 220 14.60 20.84 26.49
N GLY A 221 14.65 21.23 25.21
CA GLY A 221 14.14 22.49 24.70
C GLY A 221 15.20 23.59 24.54
N GLY A 222 16.47 23.21 24.41
CA GLY A 222 17.59 24.11 24.10
C GLY A 222 18.36 24.60 25.32
N VAL A 223 19.52 25.21 25.07
CA VAL A 223 20.43 25.73 26.09
C VAL A 223 19.74 26.81 26.94
N ASP A 224 18.96 27.70 26.32
CA ASP A 224 18.28 28.81 27.00
C ASP A 224 17.28 28.36 28.09
N LYS A 225 16.69 27.17 27.92
CA LYS A 225 15.76 26.61 28.92
C LYS A 225 16.46 25.87 30.05
N LEU A 226 17.73 25.56 29.89
CA LEU A 226 18.56 24.87 30.88
C LEU A 226 19.40 25.86 31.70
N THR A 227 19.63 27.06 31.18
CA THR A 227 20.30 28.17 31.89
C THR A 227 19.35 28.95 32.79
N ARG A 228 18.05 28.94 32.48
CA ARG A 228 16.98 29.57 33.26
C ARG A 228 16.56 28.73 34.47
#